data_AF-A0A3C1FXG1-F1
#
_entry.id   AF-A0A3C1FXG1-F1
#
_cell.length_a   1.000
_cell.length_b   1.000
_cell.length_c   1.000
_cell.angle_alpha   90.00
_cell.angle_beta   90.00
_cell.angle_gamma   90.00
#
_symmetry.space_group_name_H-M   'P 1'
#
loop_
_entity.id
_entity.type
_entity.pdbx_description
1 polymer ?
#
loop_
_entity_poly.entity_id
_entity_poly.type
_entity_poly.pdbx_seq_one_letter_code
_entity_poly.pdbx_strand_id
1 'polypeptide(L)'
;YLRQGSKAFETYWTTRRCVEAMDNSYRLLDLTVYGRQEAWEDLPAGWPKRPKGAHPFRTSGPGAGSKQISRPIAQWSRLKAGHSDDLRTGRR
;
A
#
# COMPACT_ATOMS: atom_id res chain seq x y z
N TYR A 1 -21.34 -5.18 -8.99
CA TYR A 1 -21.99 -5.73 -10.19
C TYR A 1 -23.46 -5.96 -9.87
N LEU A 2 -24.34 -5.80 -10.87
CA LEU A 2 -25.76 -6.10 -10.78
C LEU A 2 -26.01 -7.43 -11.49
N ARG A 3 -26.88 -8.27 -10.93
CA ARG A 3 -27.27 -9.55 -11.54
C ARG A 3 -28.75 -9.54 -11.92
N GLN A 4 -29.04 -10.01 -13.12
CA GLN A 4 -30.41 -10.25 -13.58
C GLN A 4 -30.47 -11.63 -14.26
N GLY A 5 -31.12 -12.58 -13.59
CA GLY A 5 -31.12 -13.99 -14.02
C GLY A 5 -29.69 -14.55 -14.08
N SER A 6 -29.32 -15.10 -15.24
CA SER A 6 -27.98 -15.64 -15.50
C SER A 6 -26.94 -14.60 -15.94
N LYS A 7 -27.35 -13.34 -16.16
CA LYS A 7 -26.48 -12.27 -16.67
C LYS A 7 -25.92 -11.43 -15.52
N ALA A 8 -24.65 -11.07 -15.62
CA ALA A 8 -23.98 -10.14 -14.72
C ALA A 8 -23.56 -8.88 -15.49
N PHE A 9 -23.75 -7.72 -14.87
CA PHE A 9 -23.42 -6.42 -15.43
C PHE A 9 -22.45 -5.68 -14.50
N GLU A 10 -21.37 -5.16 -15.06
CA GLU A 10 -20.45 -4.28 -14.36
C GLU A 10 -21.14 -2.93 -14.13
N THR A 11 -21.25 -2.54 -12.86
CA THR A 11 -21.96 -1.32 -12.44
C THR A 11 -21.03 -0.17 -12.13
N TYR A 12 -19.81 -0.48 -11.69
CA TYR A 12 -18.77 0.48 -11.37
C TYR A 12 -17.42 -0.22 -11.39
N TRP A 13 -16.39 0.51 -11.81
CA TRP A 13 -14.99 0.10 -11.78
C TRP A 13 -14.14 1.30 -11.36
N THR A 14 -13.13 1.06 -10.53
CA THR A 14 -12.18 2.08 -10.08
C THR A 14 -10.76 1.59 -10.30
N THR A 15 -9.92 2.38 -10.96
CA THR A 15 -8.52 2.01 -11.26
C THR A 15 -7.51 2.51 -10.23
N ARG A 16 -7.86 3.50 -9.42
CA ARG A 16 -6.95 4.18 -8.49
C ARG A 16 -7.70 4.57 -7.21
N ARG A 17 -7.57 5.83 -6.79
CA ARG A 17 -8.31 6.45 -5.68
C ARG A 17 -9.80 6.58 -6.05
N CYS A 18 -10.69 6.55 -5.05
CA CYS A 18 -12.15 6.76 -5.07
C CYS A 18 -12.89 5.87 -4.06
N VAL A 19 -12.20 4.93 -3.40
CA VAL A 19 -12.80 3.99 -2.44
C VAL A 19 -12.27 4.19 -1.02
N GLU A 20 -11.63 5.33 -0.73
CA GLU A 20 -11.17 5.68 0.62
C GLU A 20 -12.30 5.76 1.65
N ALA A 21 -13.56 5.92 1.21
CA ALA A 21 -14.71 5.81 2.11
C ALA A 21 -15.01 4.37 2.53
N MET A 22 -14.67 3.38 1.69
CA MET A 22 -14.84 1.95 1.98
C MET A 22 -13.60 1.33 2.62
N ASP A 23 -12.41 1.90 2.37
CA ASP A 23 -11.14 1.50 3.00
C ASP A 23 -10.84 2.37 4.23
N ASN A 24 -10.97 1.78 5.42
CA ASN A 24 -10.76 2.49 6.69
C ASN A 24 -9.29 2.83 6.98
N SER A 25 -8.33 2.25 6.25
CA SER A 25 -6.91 2.39 6.56
C SER A 25 -6.44 3.86 6.51
N TYR A 26 -6.84 4.62 5.48
CA TYR A 26 -6.45 6.02 5.34
C TYR A 26 -7.05 6.92 6.44
N ARG A 27 -8.29 6.66 6.85
CA ARG A 27 -8.94 7.39 7.95
C ARG A 27 -8.25 7.12 9.28
N LEU A 28 -7.82 5.88 9.51
CA LEU A 28 -7.06 5.55 10.73
C LEU A 28 -5.69 6.22 10.75
N LEU A 29 -5.01 6.33 9.60
CA LEU A 29 -3.73 7.02 9.48
C LEU A 29 -3.83 8.52 9.78
N ASP A 30 -4.94 9.18 9.41
CA ASP A 30 -5.18 10.60 9.76
C ASP A 30 -5.22 10.85 11.26
N LEU A 31 -5.58 9.83 12.05
CA LEU A 31 -5.62 9.90 13.51
C LEU A 31 -4.25 9.65 14.15
N THR A 32 -3.25 9.24 13.36
CA THR A 32 -1.89 9.01 13.87
C THR A 32 -1.09 10.30 13.84
N VAL A 33 -0.10 10.40 14.74
CA VAL A 33 0.77 11.58 14.84
C VAL A 33 1.40 11.92 13.49
N TYR A 34 1.78 10.93 12.67
CA TYR A 34 2.48 11.16 11.40
C TYR A 34 1.58 11.29 10.17
N GLY A 35 0.25 11.28 10.33
CA GLY A 35 -0.68 11.36 9.21
C GLY A 35 -0.50 10.23 8.18
N ARG A 36 -0.88 10.51 6.92
CA ARG A 36 -0.80 9.51 5.84
C ARG A 36 0.60 9.39 5.24
N GLN A 37 1.46 10.39 5.47
CA GLN A 37 2.78 10.54 4.87
C GLN A 37 2.73 10.52 3.33
N GLU A 38 1.74 11.17 2.75
CA GLU A 38 1.60 11.27 1.31
C GLU A 38 2.59 12.27 0.71
N ALA A 39 2.96 12.10 -0.56
CA ALA A 39 3.99 12.94 -1.17
C ALA A 39 3.60 14.43 -1.23
N TRP A 40 2.29 14.70 -1.34
CA TRP A 40 1.67 16.02 -1.39
C TRP A 40 1.35 16.62 -0.01
N GLU A 41 1.56 15.87 1.07
CA GLU A 41 1.32 16.34 2.44
C GLU A 41 2.49 17.21 2.91
N ASP A 42 2.15 18.38 3.45
CA ASP A 42 3.08 19.27 4.12
C ASP A 42 3.34 18.75 5.53
N LEU A 43 4.60 18.39 5.79
CA LEU A 43 5.03 17.85 7.07
C LEU A 43 5.91 18.89 7.78
N PRO A 44 5.81 19.01 9.11
CA PRO A 44 6.71 19.86 9.87
C PRO A 44 8.19 19.48 9.66
N ALA A 45 9.09 20.44 9.82
CA ALA A 45 10.51 20.20 9.72
C ALA A 45 10.97 19.12 10.72
N GLY A 46 11.82 18.21 10.27
CA GLY A 46 12.34 17.11 11.10
C GLY A 46 11.42 15.89 11.21
N TRP A 47 10.22 15.91 10.63
CA TRP A 47 9.33 14.75 10.64
C TRP A 47 9.80 13.65 9.67
N PRO A 48 9.66 12.37 10.04
CA PRO A 48 9.92 11.26 9.13
C PRO A 48 9.03 11.36 7.90
N LYS A 49 9.61 11.34 6.69
CA LYS A 49 8.88 11.33 5.42
C LYS A 49 9.24 10.07 4.63
N ARG A 50 8.21 9.41 4.08
CA ARG A 50 8.41 8.29 3.15
C ARG A 50 9.19 8.74 1.91
N PRO A 51 10.10 7.90 1.37
CA PRO A 51 10.82 8.22 0.14
C PRO A 51 9.86 8.55 -1.00
N LYS A 52 10.19 9.55 -1.82
CA LYS A 52 9.36 9.95 -2.97
C LYS A 52 9.23 8.77 -3.93
N GLY A 53 7.99 8.38 -4.21
CA GLY A 53 7.70 7.21 -5.03
C GLY A 53 7.67 5.89 -4.25
N ALA A 54 7.80 5.84 -2.93
CA ALA A 54 7.50 4.61 -2.19
C ALA A 54 5.97 4.40 -2.11
N HIS A 55 5.51 3.16 -2.26
CA HIS A 55 4.10 2.82 -2.08
C HIS A 55 3.82 2.57 -0.59
N PRO A 56 2.74 3.14 0.00
CA PRO A 56 2.47 3.09 1.44
C PRO A 56 2.30 1.67 2.02
N PHE A 57 1.95 0.71 1.16
CA PHE A 57 1.67 -0.67 1.52
C PHE A 57 2.56 -1.72 0.84
N ARG A 58 3.69 -1.34 0.24
CA ARG A 58 4.61 -2.29 -0.42
C ARG A 58 6.07 -2.08 -0.05
N THR A 59 6.80 -3.17 0.19
CA THR A 59 8.25 -3.16 0.43
C THR A 59 8.99 -2.73 -0.83
N SER A 60 10.13 -2.08 -0.61
CA SER A 60 10.87 -1.24 -1.55
C SER A 60 11.00 -1.80 -2.98
N GLY A 61 10.38 -1.08 -3.90
CA GLY A 61 10.78 -0.87 -5.29
C GLY A 61 10.40 0.59 -5.63
N PRO A 62 10.92 1.19 -6.73
CA PRO A 62 10.38 2.47 -7.20
C PRO A 62 8.85 2.32 -7.34
N GLY A 63 8.08 3.38 -7.21
CA GLY A 63 6.63 3.31 -6.97
C GLY A 63 5.78 2.58 -8.01
N ALA A 64 4.50 2.95 -8.07
CA ALA A 64 3.64 2.52 -9.15
C ALA A 64 4.32 2.87 -10.50
N GLY A 65 4.96 1.88 -11.14
CA GLY A 65 5.82 2.07 -12.32
C GLY A 65 7.21 1.41 -12.29
N SER A 66 7.68 0.82 -11.18
CA SER A 66 8.97 0.09 -11.22
C SER A 66 8.89 -1.31 -11.81
N LYS A 67 9.94 -1.69 -12.54
CA LYS A 67 10.19 -3.07 -12.99
C LYS A 67 10.69 -3.99 -11.86
N GLN A 68 10.91 -3.46 -10.66
CA GLN A 68 11.36 -4.23 -9.50
C GLN A 68 10.15 -4.91 -8.85
N ILE A 69 10.24 -6.21 -8.56
CA ILE A 69 9.16 -6.96 -7.91
C ILE A 69 8.92 -6.38 -6.51
N SER A 70 7.81 -5.64 -6.36
CA SER A 70 7.34 -5.14 -5.07
C SER A 70 6.47 -6.19 -4.39
N ARG A 71 6.57 -6.30 -3.06
CA ARG A 71 5.75 -7.21 -2.25
C ARG A 71 4.89 -6.39 -1.28
N PRO A 72 3.70 -6.84 -0.88
CA PRO A 72 2.96 -6.18 0.19
C PRO A 72 3.81 -6.08 1.48
N ILE A 73 3.77 -4.93 2.16
CA ILE A 73 4.34 -4.80 3.51
C ILE A 73 3.52 -5.70 4.43
N ALA A 74 4.19 -6.57 5.18
CA ALA A 74 3.51 -7.33 6.21
C ALA A 74 3.04 -6.37 7.32
N GLN A 75 1.74 -6.37 7.63
CA GLN A 75 1.20 -5.61 8.77
C GLN A 75 1.73 -6.15 10.11
N TRP A 76 2.19 -7.40 10.14
CA TRP A 76 2.85 -8.02 11.29
C TRP A 76 4.13 -8.75 10.85
N SER A 77 5.25 -8.42 11.48
CA SER A 77 6.49 -9.16 11.31
C SER A 77 6.34 -10.57 11.90
N ARG A 78 6.37 -11.62 11.07
CA ARG A 78 6.37 -13.03 11.53
C ARG A 78 7.73 -13.46 12.12
N LEU A 79 8.51 -12.53 12.67
CA LEU A 79 9.89 -12.79 13.10
C LEU A 79 9.96 -13.83 14.24
N LYS A 80 8.90 -13.97 15.04
CA LYS A 80 8.83 -15.00 16.10
C LYS A 80 8.61 -16.43 15.57
N ALA A 81 8.33 -16.61 14.28
CA ALA A 81 8.09 -17.93 13.67
C ALA A 81 9.36 -18.58 13.08
N GLY A 82 10.56 -18.04 13.32
CA GLY A 82 11.82 -18.63 12.81
C GLY A 82 11.98 -18.59 11.30
N HIS A 83 11.19 -17.78 10.59
CA HIS A 83 11.29 -17.61 9.14
C HIS A 83 12.11 -16.35 8.84
N SER A 84 13.24 -16.52 8.14
CA SER A 84 14.07 -15.43 7.65
C SER A 84 13.29 -14.57 6.63
N ASP A 85 13.39 -13.24 6.77
CA ASP A 85 12.84 -12.27 5.80
C ASP A 85 13.84 -11.97 4.65
N ASP A 86 14.96 -12.70 4.64
CA ASP A 86 16.02 -12.57 3.63
C ASP A 86 15.63 -13.29 2.34
N LEU A 87 15.01 -12.55 1.41
CA LEU A 87 14.64 -13.03 0.07
C LEU A 87 15.68 -12.64 -0.99
N ARG A 88 16.97 -12.66 -0.65
CA ARG A 88 18.04 -12.45 -1.63
C ARG A 88 17.98 -13.55 -2.69
N THR A 89 17.65 -13.19 -3.93
CA THR A 89 17.82 -14.08 -5.09
C THR A 89 19.30 -14.16 -5.43
N GLY A 90 20.05 -14.95 -4.67
CA GLY A 90 21.42 -15.33 -5.01
C GLY A 90 21.40 -16.24 -6.24
N ARG A 91 22.00 -15.79 -7.34
CA ARG A 91 22.37 -16.67 -8.46
C ARG A 91 23.49 -17.58 -7.95
N ARG A 92 23.26 -18.90 -8.01
CA ARG A 92 24.27 -19.92 -7.79
C ARG A 92 25.23 -19.98 -8.98
#